data_AF-A0AAW6UVR0-F1
#
_entry.id   AF-A0AAW6UVR0-F1
#
_cell.length_a   1.000
_cell.length_b   1.000
_cell.length_c   1.000
_cell.angle_alpha   90.00
_cell.angle_beta   90.00
_cell.angle_gamma   90.00
#
_symmetry.space_group_name_H-M   'P 1'
#
loop_
_entity.id
_entity.type
_entity.pdbx_description
1 polymer ?
#
loop_
_entity_poly.entity_id
_entity_poly.type
_entity_poly.pdbx_seq_one_letter_code
_entity_poly.pdbx_strand_id
1 'polypeptide(L)'
;MIVNKIKKIVNNLLSPSDQPSQGTQNIKINEANLAFEQGQVFEQLAIKHHYMLDHDQSVHNNRNAMWNFLSAALKGHSEAQYKLGLGYLQGQLGLDKNHTHAQEWLTKAAKQGHSDAQYKLGVAYLHGQSGLDKNYTLAEEWLKEAAKQGHHEAQMTLEKAYSQLAFS
;
A
#
# COMPACT_ATOMS: atom_id res chain seq x y z
N MET A 1 -27.88 -4.01 -0.85
CA MET A 1 -27.47 -3.22 0.34
C MET A 1 -26.09 -2.58 0.19
N ILE A 2 -25.13 -3.26 -0.46
CA ILE A 2 -23.74 -2.79 -0.68
C ILE A 2 -23.66 -1.62 -1.69
N VAL A 3 -24.34 -1.71 -2.84
CA VAL A 3 -24.34 -0.65 -3.88
C VAL A 3 -24.76 0.73 -3.36
N ASN A 4 -25.74 0.81 -2.45
CA ASN A 4 -26.19 2.09 -1.91
C ASN A 4 -25.22 2.67 -0.87
N LYS A 5 -24.46 1.83 -0.16
CA LYS A 5 -23.36 2.30 0.71
C LYS A 5 -22.20 2.85 -0.13
N ILE A 6 -21.82 2.14 -1.19
CA ILE A 6 -20.78 2.54 -2.16
C ILE A 6 -21.16 3.85 -2.85
N LYS A 7 -22.38 3.96 -3.37
CA LYS A 7 -22.89 5.24 -3.93
C LYS A 7 -22.81 6.39 -2.93
N LYS A 8 -23.12 6.15 -1.65
CA LYS A 8 -23.06 7.17 -0.60
C LYS A 8 -21.62 7.58 -0.27
N ILE A 9 -20.67 6.63 -0.24
CA ILE A 9 -19.25 6.89 -0.03
C ILE A 9 -18.69 7.72 -1.19
N VAL A 10 -18.97 7.31 -2.44
CA VAL A 10 -18.60 8.04 -3.66
C VAL A 10 -19.11 9.47 -3.63
N ASN A 11 -20.37 9.67 -3.22
CA ASN A 11 -20.98 11.00 -3.19
C ASN A 11 -20.48 11.89 -2.05
N ASN A 12 -20.06 11.30 -0.91
CA ASN A 12 -19.58 12.06 0.26
C ASN A 12 -18.13 12.53 0.13
N LEU A 13 -17.34 11.94 -0.76
CA LEU A 13 -15.91 12.23 -0.93
C LEU A 13 -15.63 13.35 -1.94
N LEU A 14 -16.65 13.88 -2.60
CA LEU A 14 -16.53 14.78 -3.75
C LEU A 14 -17.44 16.01 -3.57
N SER A 15 -16.94 17.20 -3.90
CA SER A 15 -17.77 18.40 -4.02
C SER A 15 -18.89 18.17 -5.05
N PRO A 16 -20.02 18.88 -4.98
CA PRO A 16 -21.05 18.82 -6.02
C PRO A 16 -20.54 19.18 -7.43
N SER A 17 -19.55 20.08 -7.53
CA SER A 17 -18.84 20.40 -8.78
C SER A 17 -18.00 19.25 -9.32
N ASP A 18 -17.67 18.30 -8.44
CA ASP A 18 -16.70 17.24 -8.70
C ASP A 18 -17.41 15.89 -8.97
N GLN A 19 -18.71 15.91 -9.27
CA GLN A 19 -19.47 14.69 -9.52
C GLN A 19 -19.28 14.20 -10.97
N PRO A 20 -18.96 12.92 -11.20
CA PRO A 20 -18.70 12.39 -12.53
C PRO A 20 -19.98 12.17 -13.35
N SER A 21 -19.81 12.03 -14.67
CA SER A 21 -20.88 11.59 -15.57
C SER A 21 -21.42 10.19 -15.20
N GLN A 22 -22.69 9.92 -15.52
CA GLN A 22 -23.38 8.64 -15.23
C GLN A 22 -22.62 7.40 -15.76
N GLY A 23 -22.01 7.48 -16.94
CA GLY A 23 -21.24 6.37 -17.52
C GLY A 23 -20.00 6.03 -16.69
N THR A 24 -19.26 7.06 -16.27
CA THR A 24 -18.11 6.96 -15.39
C THR A 24 -18.52 6.46 -13.99
N GLN A 25 -19.69 6.87 -13.50
CA GLN A 25 -20.26 6.42 -12.22
C GLN A 25 -20.52 4.91 -12.19
N ASN A 26 -20.97 4.31 -13.30
CA ASN A 26 -21.24 2.87 -13.39
C ASN A 26 -19.95 2.03 -13.40
N ILE A 27 -18.89 2.50 -14.08
CA ILE A 27 -17.57 1.84 -14.04
C ILE A 27 -17.00 1.89 -12.62
N LYS A 28 -17.09 3.05 -11.96
CA LYS A 28 -16.67 3.27 -10.56
C LYS A 28 -17.35 2.31 -9.58
N ILE A 29 -18.65 2.10 -9.71
CA ILE A 29 -19.41 1.19 -8.85
C ILE A 29 -18.95 -0.27 -9.05
N ASN A 30 -18.67 -0.68 -10.28
CA ASN A 30 -18.26 -2.07 -10.56
C ASN A 30 -16.85 -2.38 -10.03
N GLU A 31 -15.90 -1.45 -10.16
CA GLU A 31 -14.55 -1.62 -9.62
C GLU A 31 -14.54 -1.53 -8.08
N ALA A 32 -15.33 -0.62 -7.51
CA ALA A 32 -15.55 -0.53 -6.07
C ALA A 32 -16.18 -1.81 -5.50
N ASN A 33 -17.17 -2.39 -6.18
CA ASN A 33 -17.77 -3.67 -5.79
C ASN A 33 -16.72 -4.79 -5.77
N LEU A 34 -15.84 -4.87 -6.77
CA LEU A 34 -14.78 -5.88 -6.83
C LEU A 34 -13.78 -5.73 -5.66
N ALA A 35 -13.38 -4.51 -5.33
CA ALA A 35 -12.47 -4.23 -4.21
C ALA A 35 -13.13 -4.50 -2.85
N PHE A 36 -14.42 -4.19 -2.70
CA PHE A 36 -15.21 -4.42 -1.51
C PHE A 36 -15.48 -5.92 -1.27
N GLU A 37 -15.77 -6.69 -2.31
CA GLU A 37 -15.92 -8.15 -2.24
C GLU A 37 -14.62 -8.86 -1.82
N GLN A 38 -13.46 -8.26 -2.11
CA GLN A 38 -12.16 -8.72 -1.62
C GLN A 38 -11.81 -8.19 -0.21
N GLY A 39 -12.74 -7.52 0.48
CA GLY A 39 -12.57 -7.03 1.85
C GLY A 39 -11.60 -5.85 1.99
N GLN A 40 -11.35 -5.10 0.91
CA GLN A 40 -10.30 -4.09 0.89
C GLN A 40 -10.84 -2.66 1.05
N VAL A 41 -10.25 -1.87 1.96
CA VAL A 41 -10.60 -0.48 2.28
C VAL A 41 -10.22 0.53 1.18
N PHE A 42 -9.64 0.07 0.06
CA PHE A 42 -9.02 0.92 -0.97
C PHE A 42 -10.00 1.51 -2.00
N GLU A 43 -11.31 1.34 -1.78
CA GLU A 43 -12.40 1.91 -2.58
C GLU A 43 -12.20 3.41 -2.87
N GLN A 44 -11.73 4.17 -1.88
CA GLN A 44 -11.55 5.61 -2.00
C GLN A 44 -10.41 6.01 -2.94
N LEU A 45 -9.38 5.17 -3.09
CA LEU A 45 -8.17 5.48 -3.85
C LEU A 45 -8.35 5.23 -5.34
N ALA A 46 -9.01 4.11 -5.68
CA ALA A 46 -9.35 3.83 -7.06
C ALA A 46 -10.26 4.92 -7.65
N ILE A 47 -11.20 5.41 -6.85
CA ILE A 47 -12.20 6.39 -7.25
C ILE A 47 -11.61 7.80 -7.33
N LYS A 48 -10.79 8.23 -6.34
CA LYS A 48 -10.11 9.54 -6.36
C LYS A 48 -9.16 9.64 -7.57
N HIS A 49 -8.48 8.56 -7.91
CA HIS A 49 -7.50 8.54 -9.00
C HIS A 49 -8.12 8.59 -10.40
N HIS A 50 -9.10 7.73 -10.68
CA HIS A 50 -9.81 7.73 -11.97
C HIS A 50 -10.51 9.07 -12.24
N TYR A 51 -10.96 9.76 -11.18
CA TYR A 51 -11.57 11.08 -11.28
C TYR A 51 -10.58 12.21 -11.60
N MET A 52 -9.32 12.08 -11.16
CA MET A 52 -8.27 13.09 -11.39
C MET A 52 -7.63 13.04 -12.78
N LEU A 53 -7.88 11.98 -13.57
CA LEU A 53 -7.39 11.86 -14.94
C LEU A 53 -8.20 12.71 -15.95
N ASP A 54 -9.43 13.12 -15.59
CA ASP A 54 -10.24 14.01 -16.43
C ASP A 54 -9.77 15.49 -16.40
N HIS A 55 -8.80 15.84 -15.54
CA HIS A 55 -8.31 17.21 -15.37
C HIS A 55 -6.77 17.29 -15.41
N ASP A 56 -6.25 17.86 -16.51
CA ASP A 56 -4.85 18.22 -16.82
C ASP A 56 -3.91 17.08 -17.30
N GLN A 57 -3.52 17.17 -18.57
CA GLN A 57 -2.58 16.29 -19.30
C GLN A 57 -1.18 16.25 -18.69
N SER A 58 -0.74 17.30 -17.98
CA SER A 58 0.65 17.43 -17.48
C SER A 58 1.00 16.48 -16.31
N VAL A 59 -0.01 16.03 -15.58
CA VAL A 59 0.13 15.18 -14.38
C VAL A 59 -0.09 13.68 -14.70
N HIS A 60 -0.27 13.33 -15.97
CA HIS A 60 -0.69 12.01 -16.40
C HIS A 60 0.37 10.92 -16.16
N ASN A 61 1.68 11.23 -16.20
CA ASN A 61 2.71 10.18 -16.15
C ASN A 61 2.86 9.54 -14.75
N ASN A 62 2.94 10.36 -13.68
CA ASN A 62 2.98 9.84 -12.31
C ASN A 62 1.64 9.24 -11.88
N ARG A 63 0.53 9.76 -12.41
CA ARG A 63 -0.80 9.27 -12.08
C ARG A 63 -1.09 7.93 -12.77
N ASN A 64 -0.82 7.78 -14.07
CA ASN A 64 -0.94 6.48 -14.75
C ASN A 64 -0.09 5.38 -14.09
N ALA A 65 1.10 5.73 -13.56
CA ALA A 65 1.92 4.79 -12.80
C ALA A 65 1.23 4.31 -11.51
N MET A 66 0.57 5.19 -10.75
CA MET A 66 -0.23 4.82 -9.58
C MET A 66 -1.32 3.81 -9.92
N TRP A 67 -2.11 4.08 -10.96
CA TRP A 67 -3.20 3.19 -11.35
C TRP A 67 -2.69 1.81 -11.77
N ASN A 68 -1.60 1.76 -12.54
CA ASN A 68 -1.00 0.50 -12.96
C ASN A 68 -0.52 -0.33 -11.75
N PHE A 69 0.13 0.31 -10.78
CA PHE A 69 0.51 -0.36 -9.53
C PHE A 69 -0.70 -0.77 -8.71
N LEU A 70 -1.74 0.07 -8.58
CA LEU A 70 -2.97 -0.27 -7.88
C LEU A 70 -3.67 -1.49 -8.49
N SER A 71 -3.88 -1.48 -9.81
CA SER A 71 -4.50 -2.59 -10.52
C SER A 71 -3.70 -3.89 -10.35
N ALA A 72 -2.38 -3.84 -10.49
CA ALA A 72 -1.52 -5.00 -10.29
C ALA A 72 -1.52 -5.48 -8.83
N ALA A 73 -1.49 -4.56 -7.86
CA ALA A 73 -1.51 -4.89 -6.45
C ALA A 73 -2.82 -5.54 -6.00
N LEU A 74 -3.95 -5.06 -6.55
CA LEU A 74 -5.28 -5.65 -6.36
C LEU A 74 -5.38 -7.06 -6.97
N LYS A 75 -4.67 -7.32 -8.07
CA LYS A 75 -4.51 -8.66 -8.66
C LYS A 75 -3.52 -9.55 -7.89
N GLY A 76 -2.93 -9.06 -6.81
CA GLY A 76 -2.04 -9.82 -5.95
C GLY A 76 -0.56 -9.71 -6.30
N HIS A 77 -0.14 -8.90 -7.27
CA HIS A 77 1.29 -8.78 -7.60
C HIS A 77 2.08 -8.16 -6.44
N SER A 78 2.96 -8.95 -5.81
CA SER A 78 3.71 -8.54 -4.62
C SER A 78 4.60 -7.32 -4.84
N GLU A 79 5.26 -7.21 -6.01
CA GLU A 79 6.06 -6.03 -6.39
C GLU A 79 5.19 -4.76 -6.42
N ALA A 80 3.99 -4.84 -7.00
CA ALA A 80 3.09 -3.70 -7.07
C ALA A 80 2.57 -3.30 -5.69
N GLN A 81 2.29 -4.28 -4.83
CA GLN A 81 1.94 -4.03 -3.42
C GLN A 81 3.10 -3.35 -2.69
N TYR A 82 4.34 -3.80 -2.90
CA TYR A 82 5.53 -3.17 -2.34
C TYR A 82 5.66 -1.71 -2.79
N LYS A 83 5.52 -1.44 -4.09
CA LYS A 83 5.59 -0.07 -4.66
C LYS A 83 4.49 0.85 -4.13
N LEU A 84 3.26 0.37 -3.96
CA LEU A 84 2.20 1.16 -3.32
C LEU A 84 2.51 1.44 -1.85
N GLY A 85 3.01 0.45 -1.13
CA GLY A 85 3.46 0.63 0.25
C GLY A 85 4.49 1.75 0.38
N LEU A 86 5.51 1.75 -0.47
CA LEU A 86 6.49 2.84 -0.55
C LEU A 86 5.86 4.18 -0.95
N GLY A 87 4.92 4.16 -1.89
CA GLY A 87 4.16 5.33 -2.32
C GLY A 87 3.50 6.04 -1.15
N TYR A 88 2.85 5.30 -0.26
CA TYR A 88 2.25 5.84 0.97
C TYR A 88 3.26 6.27 2.03
N LEU A 89 4.42 5.62 2.14
CA LEU A 89 5.45 6.07 3.09
C LEU A 89 6.04 7.41 2.67
N GLN A 90 6.28 7.57 1.37
CA GLN A 90 7.05 8.69 0.83
C GLN A 90 6.15 9.82 0.33
N GLY A 91 4.85 9.58 0.15
CA GLY A 91 3.93 10.53 -0.46
C GLY A 91 4.19 10.68 -1.96
N GLN A 92 4.48 9.56 -2.63
CA GLN A 92 4.83 9.51 -4.05
C GLN A 92 3.65 9.05 -4.89
N LEU A 93 3.79 9.12 -6.21
CA LEU A 93 2.77 8.67 -7.17
C LEU A 93 1.42 9.41 -7.02
N GLY A 94 1.43 10.61 -6.41
CA GLY A 94 0.23 11.38 -6.11
C GLY A 94 -0.57 10.88 -4.90
N LEU A 95 0.05 10.05 -4.04
CA LEU A 95 -0.52 9.66 -2.75
C LEU A 95 -0.09 10.62 -1.65
N ASP A 96 -1.02 10.91 -0.75
CA ASP A 96 -0.70 11.51 0.54
C ASP A 96 0.00 10.48 1.43
N LYS A 97 0.92 10.94 2.27
CA LYS A 97 1.59 10.04 3.21
C LYS A 97 0.58 9.40 4.15
N ASN A 98 0.56 8.07 4.22
CA ASN A 98 -0.33 7.33 5.09
C ASN A 98 0.34 6.06 5.60
N HIS A 99 0.81 6.10 6.84
CA HIS A 99 1.55 5.02 7.47
C HIS A 99 0.74 3.72 7.62
N THR A 100 -0.56 3.83 7.90
CA THR A 100 -1.45 2.65 8.00
C THR A 100 -1.58 1.95 6.66
N HIS A 101 -1.85 2.69 5.58
CA HIS A 101 -1.98 2.10 4.24
C HIS A 101 -0.63 1.55 3.74
N ALA A 102 0.48 2.24 4.05
CA ALA A 102 1.81 1.73 3.76
C ALA A 102 2.05 0.37 4.42
N GLN A 103 1.77 0.26 5.71
CA GLN A 103 1.92 -0.98 6.47
C GLN A 103 1.07 -2.10 5.87
N GLU A 104 -0.19 -1.84 5.52
CA GLU A 104 -1.08 -2.84 4.93
C GLU A 104 -0.51 -3.40 3.62
N TRP A 105 -0.10 -2.53 2.70
CA TRP A 105 0.45 -2.95 1.41
C TRP A 105 1.81 -3.66 1.54
N LEU A 106 2.70 -3.16 2.39
CA LEU A 106 3.96 -3.83 2.70
C LEU A 106 3.73 -5.21 3.33
N THR A 107 2.75 -5.33 4.22
CA THR A 107 2.40 -6.61 4.87
C THR A 107 1.87 -7.61 3.86
N LYS A 108 1.03 -7.18 2.91
CA LYS A 108 0.58 -8.06 1.82
C LYS A 108 1.75 -8.54 0.97
N ALA A 109 2.65 -7.64 0.57
CA ALA A 109 3.83 -8.01 -0.21
C ALA A 109 4.75 -8.98 0.56
N ALA A 110 5.00 -8.70 1.83
CA ALA A 110 5.86 -9.50 2.70
C ALA A 110 5.30 -10.92 2.95
N LYS A 111 3.98 -11.04 3.16
CA LYS A 111 3.29 -12.33 3.27
C LYS A 111 3.36 -13.17 2.00
N GLN A 112 3.57 -12.53 0.84
CA GLN A 112 3.81 -13.21 -0.43
C GLN A 112 5.28 -13.53 -0.70
N GLY A 113 6.16 -13.34 0.29
CA GLY A 113 7.58 -13.64 0.17
C GLY A 113 8.42 -12.50 -0.41
N HIS A 114 7.88 -11.29 -0.60
CA HIS A 114 8.68 -10.19 -1.14
C HIS A 114 9.77 -9.76 -0.15
N SER A 115 11.03 -10.09 -0.45
CA SER A 115 12.17 -9.92 0.45
C SER A 115 12.37 -8.47 0.89
N ASP A 116 12.30 -7.50 -0.03
CA ASP A 116 12.39 -6.08 0.34
C ASP A 116 11.29 -5.61 1.28
N ALA A 117 10.05 -6.08 1.07
CA ALA A 117 8.91 -5.72 1.92
C ALA A 117 9.08 -6.31 3.33
N GLN A 118 9.54 -7.56 3.41
CA GLN A 118 9.91 -8.20 4.68
C GLN A 118 11.00 -7.42 5.41
N TYR A 119 12.09 -7.06 4.72
CA TYR A 119 13.14 -6.24 5.32
C TYR A 119 12.61 -4.88 5.78
N LYS A 120 11.80 -4.18 4.98
CA LYS A 120 11.25 -2.86 5.37
C LYS A 120 10.32 -2.96 6.58
N LEU A 121 9.47 -3.99 6.68
CA LEU A 121 8.65 -4.21 7.88
C LEU A 121 9.51 -4.57 9.09
N GLY A 122 10.53 -5.40 8.89
CA GLY A 122 11.48 -5.78 9.94
C GLY A 122 12.15 -4.56 10.57
N VAL A 123 12.68 -3.66 9.73
CA VAL A 123 13.28 -2.40 10.18
C VAL A 123 12.25 -1.46 10.82
N ALA A 124 11.03 -1.40 10.28
CA ALA A 124 9.98 -0.55 10.83
C ALA A 124 9.59 -0.98 12.26
N TYR A 125 9.44 -2.28 12.51
CA TYR A 125 9.21 -2.83 13.85
C TYR A 125 10.44 -2.72 14.76
N LEU A 126 11.66 -2.78 14.22
CA LEU A 126 12.89 -2.62 15.01
C LEU A 126 13.01 -1.21 15.61
N HIS A 127 12.66 -0.19 14.82
CA HIS A 127 12.82 1.21 15.20
C HIS A 127 11.53 1.89 15.68
N GLY A 128 10.38 1.26 15.51
CA GLY A 128 9.08 1.87 15.80
C GLY A 128 8.76 3.00 14.81
N GLN A 129 8.88 2.70 13.52
CA GLN A 129 8.70 3.67 12.43
C GLN A 129 7.42 3.39 11.65
N SER A 130 7.02 4.35 10.81
CA SER A 130 5.88 4.17 9.90
C SER A 130 4.57 3.83 10.63
N GLY A 131 4.34 4.47 11.78
CA GLY A 131 3.14 4.25 12.60
C GLY A 131 3.10 2.91 13.33
N LEU A 132 4.20 2.14 13.31
CA LEU A 132 4.34 0.91 14.07
C LEU A 132 5.04 1.18 15.40
N ASP A 133 4.54 0.53 16.45
CA ASP A 133 5.28 0.42 17.70
C ASP A 133 6.45 -0.55 17.55
N LYS A 134 7.48 -0.35 18.39
CA LYS A 134 8.61 -1.28 18.43
C LYS A 134 8.13 -2.67 18.82
N ASN A 135 8.49 -3.66 18.01
CA ASN A 135 8.23 -5.06 18.30
C ASN A 135 9.41 -5.89 17.80
N TYR A 136 10.33 -6.20 18.71
CA TYR A 136 11.57 -6.90 18.36
C TYR A 136 11.31 -8.33 17.85
N THR A 137 10.26 -8.99 18.33
CA THR A 137 9.89 -10.33 17.85
C THR A 137 9.43 -10.29 16.40
N LEU A 138 8.47 -9.41 16.06
CA LEU A 138 8.03 -9.23 14.67
C LEU A 138 9.16 -8.71 13.78
N ALA A 139 10.03 -7.83 14.31
CA ALA A 139 11.20 -7.35 13.58
C ALA A 139 12.12 -8.51 13.20
N GLU A 140 12.47 -9.36 14.17
CA GLU A 140 13.32 -10.53 13.97
C GLU A 140 12.69 -11.53 13.00
N GLU A 141 11.39 -11.81 13.13
CA GLU A 141 10.66 -12.71 12.21
C GLU A 141 10.77 -12.23 10.76
N TRP A 142 10.40 -10.97 10.49
CA TRP A 142 10.44 -10.44 9.13
C TRP A 142 11.87 -10.32 8.58
N LEU A 143 12.84 -9.92 9.40
CA LEU A 143 14.25 -9.87 9.00
C LEU A 143 14.79 -11.27 8.70
N LYS A 144 14.40 -12.30 9.46
CA LYS A 144 14.79 -13.69 9.19
C LYS A 144 14.22 -14.19 7.87
N GLU A 145 12.96 -13.90 7.58
CA GLU A 145 12.35 -14.28 6.30
C GLU A 145 13.06 -13.60 5.12
N ALA A 146 13.42 -12.32 5.24
CA ALA A 146 14.20 -11.63 4.21
C ALA A 146 15.62 -12.21 4.08
N ALA A 147 16.29 -12.49 5.19
CA ALA A 147 17.64 -13.03 5.23
C ALA A 147 17.75 -14.44 4.64
N LYS A 148 16.74 -15.31 4.88
CA LYS A 148 16.63 -16.65 4.28
C LYS A 148 16.59 -16.60 2.75
N GLN A 149 16.07 -15.50 2.20
CA GLN A 149 16.02 -15.25 0.75
C GLN A 149 17.28 -14.56 0.21
N GLY A 150 18.32 -14.40 1.03
CA GLY A 150 19.58 -13.77 0.62
C GLY A 150 19.56 -12.24 0.66
N HIS A 151 18.58 -11.60 1.32
CA HIS A 151 18.59 -10.15 1.48
C HIS A 151 19.74 -9.71 2.39
N HIS A 152 20.74 -9.08 1.79
CA HIS A 152 22.02 -8.78 2.46
C HIS A 152 21.87 -7.86 3.67
N GLU A 153 21.09 -6.79 3.54
CA GLU A 153 20.84 -5.83 4.64
C GLU A 153 20.08 -6.48 5.81
N ALA A 154 19.19 -7.43 5.53
CA ALA A 154 18.50 -8.18 6.58
C ALA A 154 19.47 -9.07 7.35
N GLN A 155 20.38 -9.77 6.65
CA GLN A 155 21.45 -10.57 7.26
C GLN A 155 22.34 -9.72 8.15
N MET A 156 22.86 -8.61 7.63
CA MET A 156 23.70 -7.67 8.39
C MET A 156 22.98 -7.11 9.61
N THR A 157 21.68 -6.83 9.51
CA THR A 157 20.90 -6.28 10.62
C THR A 157 20.75 -7.31 11.74
N LEU A 158 20.47 -8.58 11.40
CA LEU A 158 20.40 -9.67 12.37
C LEU A 158 21.76 -9.98 13.00
N GLU A 159 22.82 -10.03 12.19
CA GLU A 159 24.19 -10.24 12.69
C GLU A 159 24.59 -9.18 13.72
N LYS A 160 24.33 -7.91 13.43
CA LYS A 160 24.60 -6.81 14.37
C LYS A 160 23.78 -6.95 15.65
N ALA A 161 22.49 -7.28 15.55
CA ALA A 161 21.61 -7.46 16.70
C ALA A 161 22.08 -8.61 17.62
N TYR A 162 22.42 -9.77 17.04
CA TYR A 162 22.89 -10.92 17.82
C TYR A 162 24.31 -10.72 18.36
N SER A 163 25.19 -10.07 17.61
CA SER A 163 26.53 -9.76 18.10
C SER A 163 26.48 -8.84 19.32
N GLN A 164 25.59 -7.84 19.33
CA GLN A 164 25.44 -6.95 20.50
C GLN A 164 24.95 -7.69 21.74
N LEU A 165 24.06 -8.68 21.59
CA LEU A 165 23.58 -9.51 22.70
C LEU A 165 24.64 -10.47 23.23
N ALA A 166 25.57 -10.94 22.39
CA ALA A 166 26.65 -11.84 22.81
C ALA A 166 27.71 -11.16 23.69
N PHE A 167 27.76 -9.82 23.71
CA PHE A 167 28.70 -9.02 24.49
C PHE A 167 28.05 -8.18 25.61
N SER A 168 26.74 -8.33 25.84
CA SER A 168 25.97 -7.66 26.91
C SER A 168 25.70 -8.58 28.09
#